data_AF-A0A972U070-F1
#
_entry.id   AF-A0A972U070-F1
#
_cell.length_a   1.000
_cell.length_b   1.000
_cell.length_c   1.000
_cell.angle_alpha   90.00
_cell.angle_beta   90.00
_cell.angle_gamma   90.00
#
_symmetry.space_group_name_H-M   'P 1'
#
loop_
_entity.id
_entity.type
_entity.pdbx_description
1 polymer ?
#
loop_
_entity_poly.entity_id
_entity_poly.type
_entity_poly.pdbx_seq_one_letter_code
_entity_poly.pdbx_strand_id
1 'polypeptide(L)'
;MTDESYDALVIGGGANGLLVALYLQDAGVQTAVFERNMEIGGGLCGDEVPLPGFITNTCATNVRFYTTPCYEDFNLGEYGLKQIFPEAGQGMIFDDETCLVTYPVYEVVDHKTGETARSSKNLEKTLTEIARFSQRDADTAFELLERVEKKWKKAYRDYMFNPPTPFGVPDALEQLLHDPESGIDPRWEVMNGTEMARELFDSPEMQCYFLRGLQTSTGNWPEDPLGLFNVVHTIMTCLNITPPATVQGGSHSVAHAMQRAFVERGGKFFVESEIEKILLENGKSTGVRTVHGDEIRAKRFVVSDVDLNQTLLRFIGEDHFDNNLVRKIKNIRYDRMCAAFWGTFAMHEPTQFKAAAFNPDCNAMPRTLIGPKDVSYISEMQKLECTMYGIPKKLCWFAGPDSLWDETRVPKGKHLVQIEQYTGEMKHFSEARWAEMRREFPKELLKQYQIYSDNMTEKNIIESYFDTCMETSRRNINYINSSVSVGAMIPSQMGRFRPIPELSQYQTPVDNLFLCSATTHVGGGIRGSCGYNCYKIIADKYGLKKHWELKGRSY
;
A
#
# COMPACT_ATOMS: atom_id res chain seq x y z
N MET A 1 3.59 -34.75 -0.35
CA MET A 1 2.52 -33.81 -0.73
C MET A 1 1.49 -34.45 -1.64
N THR A 2 1.90 -35.34 -2.56
CA THR A 2 0.98 -36.20 -3.33
C THR A 2 0.00 -36.93 -2.38
N ASP A 3 -1.31 -36.77 -2.64
CA ASP A 3 -2.47 -37.25 -1.88
C ASP A 3 -2.81 -36.54 -0.55
N GLU A 4 -2.23 -35.37 -0.26
CA GLU A 4 -2.66 -34.54 0.87
C GLU A 4 -3.99 -33.81 0.59
N SER A 5 -4.83 -33.69 1.62
CA SER A 5 -6.11 -32.99 1.52
C SER A 5 -6.35 -32.06 2.70
N TYR A 6 -6.87 -30.87 2.38
CA TYR A 6 -7.18 -29.81 3.34
C TYR A 6 -8.60 -29.33 3.16
N ASP A 7 -9.18 -28.66 4.14
CA ASP A 7 -10.50 -28.05 3.96
C ASP A 7 -10.42 -26.88 2.97
N ALA A 8 -9.39 -26.04 3.12
CA ALA A 8 -9.14 -24.90 2.23
C ALA A 8 -7.67 -24.86 1.78
N LEU A 9 -7.47 -24.47 0.51
CA LEU A 9 -6.15 -24.17 -0.04
C LEU A 9 -6.07 -22.69 -0.37
N VAL A 10 -4.97 -22.04 -0.01
CA VAL A 10 -4.69 -20.64 -0.35
C VAL A 10 -3.51 -20.60 -1.32
N ILE A 11 -3.72 -19.99 -2.49
CA ILE A 11 -2.71 -19.82 -3.53
C ILE A 11 -2.07 -18.44 -3.35
N GLY A 12 -0.78 -18.40 -3.03
CA GLY A 12 -0.02 -17.19 -2.73
C GLY A 12 0.07 -16.92 -1.22
N GLY A 13 1.30 -16.76 -0.72
CA GLY A 13 1.61 -16.41 0.66
C GLY A 13 1.78 -14.91 0.88
N GLY A 14 1.04 -14.07 0.15
CA GLY A 14 1.06 -12.62 0.33
C GLY A 14 0.36 -12.17 1.60
N ALA A 15 0.37 -10.85 1.86
CA ALA A 15 -0.22 -10.27 3.06
C ALA A 15 -1.72 -10.61 3.23
N ASN A 16 -2.50 -10.61 2.14
CA ASN A 16 -3.92 -10.92 2.21
C ASN A 16 -4.19 -12.42 2.29
N GLY A 17 -3.43 -13.24 1.55
CA GLY A 17 -3.52 -14.69 1.58
C GLY A 17 -3.19 -15.26 2.95
N LEU A 18 -2.11 -14.79 3.59
CA LEU A 18 -1.76 -15.17 4.96
C LEU A 18 -2.82 -14.73 5.97
N LEU A 19 -3.37 -13.53 5.83
CA LEU A 19 -4.42 -13.04 6.71
C LEU A 19 -5.69 -13.91 6.59
N VAL A 20 -6.15 -14.20 5.38
CA VAL A 20 -7.29 -15.11 5.16
C VAL A 20 -7.00 -16.48 5.75
N ALA A 21 -5.83 -17.04 5.48
CA ALA A 21 -5.45 -18.35 5.99
C ALA A 21 -5.49 -18.41 7.52
N LEU A 22 -5.03 -17.35 8.18
CA LEU A 22 -5.04 -17.23 9.64
C LEU A 22 -6.46 -17.20 10.21
N TYR A 23 -7.36 -16.39 9.64
CA TYR A 23 -8.77 -16.35 10.05
C TYR A 23 -9.52 -17.66 9.77
N LEU A 24 -9.27 -18.30 8.62
CA LEU A 24 -9.84 -19.61 8.29
C LEU A 24 -9.39 -20.69 9.28
N GLN A 25 -8.10 -20.73 9.59
CA GLN A 25 -7.54 -21.69 10.54
C GLN A 25 -8.12 -21.48 11.96
N ASP A 26 -8.25 -20.23 12.41
CA ASP A 26 -8.87 -19.91 13.71
C ASP A 26 -10.37 -20.25 13.75
N ALA A 27 -11.03 -20.28 12.59
CA ALA A 27 -12.41 -20.73 12.45
C ALA A 27 -12.56 -22.26 12.32
N GLY A 28 -11.48 -23.01 12.48
CA GLY A 28 -11.49 -24.48 12.44
C GLY A 28 -11.47 -25.08 11.04
N VAL A 29 -11.11 -24.30 10.02
CA VAL A 29 -10.91 -24.77 8.64
C VAL A 29 -9.46 -25.20 8.49
N GLN A 30 -9.20 -26.50 8.24
CA GLN A 30 -7.84 -26.97 8.00
C GLN A 30 -7.27 -26.33 6.73
N THR A 31 -6.33 -25.41 6.88
CA THR A 31 -5.87 -24.54 5.78
C THR A 31 -4.42 -24.81 5.42
N ALA A 32 -4.12 -24.85 4.12
CA ALA A 32 -2.76 -24.86 3.59
C ALA A 32 -2.49 -23.70 2.64
N VAL A 33 -1.32 -23.07 2.77
CA VAL A 33 -0.85 -21.96 1.91
C VAL A 33 0.25 -22.47 0.97
N PHE A 34 0.17 -22.14 -0.31
CA PHE A 34 1.17 -22.50 -1.33
C PHE A 34 1.80 -21.23 -1.89
N GLU A 35 3.08 -21.04 -1.62
CA GLU A 35 3.89 -19.91 -2.05
C GLU A 35 4.93 -20.36 -3.07
N ARG A 36 5.07 -19.58 -4.15
CA ARG A 36 6.04 -19.84 -5.22
C ARG A 36 7.47 -19.55 -4.77
N ASN A 37 7.67 -18.49 -4.00
CA ASN A 37 8.99 -18.06 -3.55
C ASN A 37 9.48 -18.88 -2.35
N MET A 38 10.77 -18.71 -2.01
CA MET A 38 11.36 -19.33 -0.81
C MET A 38 10.80 -18.77 0.51
N GLU A 39 10.19 -17.58 0.45
CA GLU A 39 9.65 -16.89 1.62
C GLU A 39 8.25 -16.36 1.35
N ILE A 40 7.41 -16.37 2.39
CA ILE A 40 6.07 -15.80 2.37
C ILE A 40 6.10 -14.32 2.75
N GLY A 41 5.15 -13.55 2.26
CA GLY A 41 4.99 -12.13 2.54
C GLY A 41 4.60 -11.32 1.30
N GLY A 42 4.99 -11.76 0.12
CA GLY A 42 4.73 -11.05 -1.14
C GLY A 42 5.33 -9.62 -1.10
N GLY A 43 4.47 -8.60 -1.01
CA GLY A 43 4.90 -7.21 -0.86
C GLY A 43 5.44 -6.83 0.53
N LEU A 44 5.23 -7.69 1.54
CA LEU A 44 5.89 -7.62 2.84
C LEU A 44 7.25 -8.31 2.76
N CYS A 45 8.23 -7.66 2.15
CA CYS A 45 9.57 -8.20 1.94
C CYS A 45 10.65 -7.23 2.43
N GLY A 46 11.77 -7.81 2.86
CA GLY A 46 12.96 -7.10 3.31
C GLY A 46 14.20 -7.82 2.82
N ASP A 47 15.03 -7.15 2.01
CA ASP A 47 16.23 -7.72 1.41
C ASP A 47 17.49 -7.11 2.05
N GLU A 48 18.57 -7.91 2.14
CA GLU A 48 19.90 -7.40 2.47
C GLU A 48 20.57 -6.68 1.30
N VAL A 49 20.06 -5.49 0.97
CA VAL A 49 20.59 -4.58 -0.07
C VAL A 49 20.68 -3.16 0.49
N PRO A 50 21.65 -2.32 0.07
CA PRO A 50 22.65 -2.57 -0.98
C PRO A 50 23.81 -3.47 -0.59
N LEU A 51 24.02 -3.71 0.71
CA LEU A 51 25.15 -4.47 1.25
C LEU A 51 24.66 -5.43 2.34
N PRO A 52 25.41 -6.51 2.64
CA PRO A 52 25.09 -7.41 3.76
C PRO A 52 24.90 -6.63 5.08
N GLY A 53 23.85 -6.98 5.81
CA GLY A 53 23.46 -6.30 7.06
C GLY A 53 22.70 -4.98 6.89
N PHE A 54 22.40 -4.53 5.65
CA PHE A 54 21.48 -3.42 5.39
C PHE A 54 20.15 -3.96 4.89
N ILE A 55 19.09 -3.87 5.71
CA ILE A 55 17.77 -4.41 5.39
C ILE A 55 16.89 -3.33 4.75
N THR A 56 16.62 -3.48 3.46
CA THR A 56 15.81 -2.59 2.63
C THR A 56 14.42 -3.18 2.41
N ASN A 57 13.38 -2.36 2.58
CA ASN A 57 12.03 -2.75 2.17
C ASN A 57 11.91 -2.56 0.66
N THR A 58 11.81 -3.63 -0.11
CA THR A 58 11.81 -3.56 -1.58
C THR A 58 10.43 -3.33 -2.19
N CYS A 59 9.39 -3.22 -1.35
CA CYS A 59 8.04 -2.85 -1.79
C CYS A 59 7.30 -1.99 -0.75
N ALA A 60 6.94 -2.54 0.42
CA ALA A 60 6.14 -1.81 1.40
C ALA A 60 6.99 -1.18 2.51
N THR A 61 6.87 0.12 2.73
CA THR A 61 7.44 0.82 3.89
C THR A 61 6.36 1.61 4.64
N ASN A 62 6.64 2.03 5.89
CA ASN A 62 5.73 2.83 6.72
C ASN A 62 4.33 2.18 6.87
N VAL A 63 4.34 0.87 7.13
CA VAL A 63 3.15 0.02 7.18
C VAL A 63 2.38 0.24 8.48
N ARG A 64 1.21 0.89 8.41
CA ARG A 64 0.30 1.13 9.55
C ARG A 64 -0.51 -0.11 9.93
N PHE A 65 0.15 -1.27 10.07
CA PHE A 65 -0.51 -2.55 10.21
C PHE A 65 -1.26 -2.70 11.55
N TYR A 66 -0.87 -1.97 12.59
CA TYR A 66 -1.64 -1.88 13.85
C TYR A 66 -3.09 -1.43 13.66
N THR A 67 -3.41 -0.75 12.56
CA THR A 67 -4.80 -0.30 12.28
C THR A 67 -5.71 -1.40 11.75
N THR A 68 -5.14 -2.57 11.43
CA THR A 68 -5.85 -3.71 10.86
C THR A 68 -6.46 -4.59 11.95
N PRO A 69 -7.71 -5.07 11.81
CA PRO A 69 -8.37 -5.98 12.77
C PRO A 69 -7.53 -7.20 13.16
N CYS A 70 -6.80 -7.76 12.18
CA CYS A 70 -5.91 -8.91 12.35
C CYS A 70 -4.83 -8.70 13.43
N TYR A 71 -4.34 -7.46 13.60
CA TYR A 71 -3.32 -7.15 14.60
C TYR A 71 -3.83 -7.45 16.01
N GLU A 72 -5.03 -6.94 16.33
CA GLU A 72 -5.69 -7.14 17.62
C GLU A 72 -6.29 -8.54 17.77
N ASP A 73 -6.90 -9.09 16.71
CA ASP A 73 -7.64 -10.36 16.79
C ASP A 73 -6.72 -11.54 17.14
N PHE A 74 -5.47 -11.47 16.70
CA PHE A 74 -4.46 -12.50 16.93
C PHE A 74 -3.34 -12.08 17.87
N ASN A 75 -3.40 -10.88 18.45
CA ASN A 75 -2.36 -10.32 19.32
C ASN A 75 -0.97 -10.48 18.71
N LEU A 76 -0.77 -10.00 17.47
CA LEU A 76 0.47 -10.24 16.71
C LEU A 76 1.74 -9.72 17.41
N GLY A 77 1.61 -8.84 18.40
CA GLY A 77 2.70 -8.44 19.30
C GLY A 77 3.34 -9.60 20.06
N GLU A 78 2.55 -10.58 20.52
CA GLU A 78 3.04 -11.80 21.18
C GLU A 78 3.80 -12.72 20.21
N TYR A 79 3.50 -12.58 18.91
CA TYR A 79 4.21 -13.23 17.83
C TYR A 79 5.40 -12.42 17.33
N GLY A 80 5.89 -11.45 18.09
CA GLY A 80 7.12 -10.70 17.79
C GLY A 80 6.96 -9.54 16.81
N LEU A 81 5.73 -9.16 16.43
CA LEU A 81 5.50 -7.95 15.65
C LEU A 81 5.67 -6.72 16.55
N LYS A 82 6.78 -6.00 16.38
CA LYS A 82 7.04 -4.74 17.09
C LYS A 82 6.92 -3.57 16.13
N GLN A 83 6.05 -2.63 16.48
CA GLN A 83 5.85 -1.39 15.74
C GLN A 83 6.47 -0.24 16.52
N ILE A 84 7.17 0.61 15.79
CA ILE A 84 7.84 1.80 16.29
C ILE A 84 7.07 2.99 15.75
N PHE A 85 6.76 3.94 16.62
CA PHE A 85 5.95 5.10 16.30
C PHE A 85 6.83 6.35 16.44
N PRO A 86 7.37 6.86 15.32
CA PRO A 86 8.10 8.12 15.32
C PRO A 86 7.24 9.25 15.88
N GLU A 87 7.77 9.99 16.85
CA GLU A 87 7.11 11.20 17.37
C GLU A 87 7.14 12.36 16.37
N ALA A 88 8.09 12.31 15.44
CA ALA A 88 8.25 13.32 14.40
C ALA A 88 7.06 13.30 13.41
N GLY A 89 6.74 14.49 12.91
CA GLY A 89 5.73 14.66 11.87
C GLY A 89 6.16 14.09 10.53
N GLN A 90 5.30 14.22 9.53
CA GLN A 90 5.60 13.91 8.12
C GLN A 90 5.31 15.16 7.30
N GLY A 91 5.80 15.23 6.06
CA GLY A 91 5.69 16.50 5.36
C GLY A 91 6.43 16.58 4.03
N MET A 92 6.68 17.81 3.60
CA MET A 92 7.38 18.11 2.35
C MET A 92 8.48 19.15 2.54
N ILE A 93 9.61 18.93 1.87
CA ILE A 93 10.75 19.85 1.82
C ILE A 93 10.84 20.42 0.40
N PHE A 94 11.03 21.74 0.33
CA PHE A 94 11.03 22.52 -0.92
C PHE A 94 12.43 22.99 -1.30
N ASP A 95 12.56 23.41 -2.56
CA ASP A 95 13.82 23.85 -3.18
C ASP A 95 14.26 25.26 -2.78
N ASP A 96 13.43 25.98 -2.03
CA ASP A 96 13.72 27.29 -1.44
C ASP A 96 14.09 27.22 0.05
N GLU A 97 14.51 26.03 0.52
CA GLU A 97 14.92 25.76 1.91
C GLU A 97 13.78 25.92 2.94
N THR A 98 12.52 25.99 2.49
CA THR A 98 11.35 25.88 3.36
C THR A 98 10.88 24.44 3.49
N CYS A 99 10.11 24.14 4.53
CA CYS A 99 9.44 22.85 4.69
C CYS A 99 8.09 23.00 5.37
N LEU A 100 7.19 22.06 5.09
CA LEU A 100 5.92 21.87 5.76
C LEU A 100 5.98 20.57 6.55
N VAL A 101 5.64 20.61 7.85
CA VAL A 101 5.59 19.43 8.73
C VAL A 101 4.20 19.31 9.36
N THR A 102 3.56 18.16 9.20
CA THR A 102 2.29 17.81 9.85
C THR A 102 2.50 16.71 10.90
N TYR A 103 2.01 16.95 12.11
CA TYR A 103 2.21 16.07 13.27
C TYR A 103 1.00 15.16 13.48
N PRO A 104 1.18 13.96 14.05
CA PRO A 104 0.10 13.01 14.23
C PRO A 104 -0.97 13.58 15.16
N VAL A 105 -2.19 13.77 14.63
CA VAL A 105 -3.33 14.29 15.40
C VAL A 105 -3.74 13.30 16.49
N TYR A 106 -3.62 12.01 16.21
CA TYR A 106 -3.77 10.94 17.17
C TYR A 106 -2.38 10.39 17.50
N GLU A 107 -1.92 10.58 18.74
CA GLU A 107 -0.64 10.02 19.19
C GLU A 107 -0.84 8.64 19.79
N VAL A 108 0.17 7.77 19.68
CA VAL A 108 0.11 6.45 20.31
C VAL A 108 0.31 6.61 21.82
N VAL A 109 -0.65 6.12 22.60
CA VAL A 109 -0.61 6.12 24.07
C VAL A 109 -0.19 4.78 24.64
N ASP A 110 -0.39 3.69 23.89
CA ASP A 110 0.14 2.37 24.22
C ASP A 110 0.89 1.79 23.02
N HIS A 111 2.22 1.72 23.15
CA HIS A 111 3.11 1.23 22.12
C HIS A 111 3.02 -0.29 21.88
N LYS A 112 2.40 -1.05 22.79
CA LYS A 112 2.18 -2.50 22.60
C LYS A 112 0.95 -2.76 21.74
N THR A 113 -0.15 -2.09 22.07
CA THR A 113 -1.43 -2.27 21.37
C THR A 113 -1.56 -1.36 20.15
N GLY A 114 -0.79 -0.27 20.10
CA GLY A 114 -0.98 0.80 19.11
C GLY A 114 -2.20 1.66 19.40
N GLU A 115 -2.73 1.63 20.65
CA GLU A 115 -3.84 2.50 21.05
C GLU A 115 -3.45 3.96 20.86
N THR A 116 -4.38 4.76 20.32
CA THR A 116 -4.13 6.18 20.01
C THR A 116 -5.12 7.09 20.72
N ALA A 117 -4.64 8.26 21.16
CA ALA A 117 -5.45 9.32 21.73
C ALA A 117 -5.26 10.63 20.99
N ARG A 118 -6.28 11.48 20.99
CA ARG A 118 -6.25 12.78 20.31
C ARG A 118 -5.32 13.74 21.05
N SER A 119 -4.35 14.31 20.34
CA SER A 119 -3.37 15.25 20.86
C SER A 119 -3.70 16.68 20.38
N SER A 120 -4.34 17.47 21.24
CA SER A 120 -4.62 18.89 20.94
C SER A 120 -3.35 19.69 20.66
N LYS A 121 -2.22 19.31 21.30
CA LYS A 121 -0.91 19.91 21.08
C LYS A 121 -0.40 19.68 19.65
N ASN A 122 -0.46 18.44 19.15
CA ASN A 122 -0.02 18.14 17.78
C ASN A 122 -0.94 18.76 16.74
N LEU A 123 -2.24 18.83 17.03
CA LEU A 123 -3.20 19.55 16.21
C LEU A 123 -2.81 21.04 16.07
N GLU A 124 -2.63 21.73 17.20
CA GLU A 124 -2.25 23.15 17.20
C GLU A 124 -0.92 23.39 16.48
N LYS A 125 0.08 22.51 16.69
CA LYS A 125 1.34 22.54 15.94
C LYS A 125 1.10 22.45 14.43
N THR A 126 0.36 21.46 13.96
CA THR A 126 0.07 21.27 12.53
C THR A 126 -0.62 22.49 11.93
N LEU A 127 -1.65 23.03 12.61
CA LEU A 127 -2.37 24.22 12.14
C LEU A 127 -1.47 25.46 12.12
N THR A 128 -0.60 25.61 13.12
CA THR A 128 0.38 26.69 13.17
C THR A 128 1.38 26.59 12.02
N GLU A 129 1.88 25.38 11.72
CA GLU A 129 2.79 25.17 10.58
C GLU A 129 2.11 25.51 9.25
N ILE A 130 0.85 25.12 9.04
CA ILE A 130 0.10 25.47 7.83
C ILE A 130 -0.17 26.99 7.76
N ALA A 131 -0.52 27.60 8.90
CA ALA A 131 -0.81 29.03 8.99
C ALA A 131 0.41 29.93 8.66
N ARG A 132 1.64 29.41 8.78
CA ARG A 132 2.85 30.11 8.32
C ARG A 132 2.81 30.43 6.82
N PHE A 133 2.12 29.59 6.04
CA PHE A 133 1.98 29.75 4.59
C PHE A 133 0.63 30.39 4.23
N SER A 134 -0.47 29.93 4.83
CA SER A 134 -1.81 30.47 4.58
C SER A 134 -2.75 30.22 5.77
N GLN A 135 -3.35 31.29 6.29
CA GLN A 135 -4.36 31.17 7.34
C GLN A 135 -5.62 30.45 6.84
N ARG A 136 -6.05 30.72 5.59
CA ARG A 136 -7.22 30.04 4.98
C ARG A 136 -6.99 28.53 4.86
N ASP A 137 -5.76 28.11 4.58
CA ASP A 137 -5.42 26.68 4.48
C ASP A 137 -5.44 26.02 5.87
N ALA A 138 -5.00 26.74 6.91
CA ALA A 138 -5.09 26.25 8.28
C ALA A 138 -6.55 26.11 8.75
N ASP A 139 -7.40 27.10 8.43
CA ASP A 139 -8.83 27.05 8.72
C ASP A 139 -9.50 25.88 7.98
N THR A 140 -9.16 25.71 6.69
CA THR A 140 -9.65 24.57 5.88
C THR A 140 -9.18 23.24 6.44
N ALA A 141 -7.90 23.13 6.84
CA ALA A 141 -7.38 21.93 7.48
C ALA A 141 -8.12 21.62 8.77
N PHE A 142 -8.38 22.61 9.62
CA PHE A 142 -9.17 22.42 10.85
C PHE A 142 -10.59 21.92 10.55
N GLU A 143 -11.29 22.52 9.59
CA GLU A 143 -12.62 22.07 9.19
C GLU A 143 -12.62 20.62 8.66
N LEU A 144 -11.64 20.28 7.83
CA LEU A 144 -11.49 18.91 7.30
C LEU A 144 -11.21 17.91 8.41
N LEU A 145 -10.37 18.27 9.39
CA LEU A 145 -10.11 17.44 10.56
C LEU A 145 -11.38 17.18 11.36
N GLU A 146 -12.19 18.21 11.62
CA GLU A 146 -13.47 18.03 12.31
C GLU A 146 -14.42 17.09 11.55
N ARG A 147 -14.52 17.22 10.23
CA ARG A 147 -15.36 16.34 9.39
C ARG A 147 -14.86 14.89 9.41
N VAL A 148 -13.53 14.71 9.36
CA VAL A 148 -12.89 13.39 9.48
C VAL A 148 -13.21 12.75 10.82
N GLU A 149 -13.05 13.48 11.92
CA GLU A 149 -13.29 12.97 13.28
C GLU A 149 -14.77 12.63 13.51
N LYS A 150 -15.68 13.47 13.02
CA LYS A 150 -17.13 13.29 13.23
C LYS A 150 -17.72 12.16 12.40
N LYS A 151 -17.40 12.08 11.09
CA LYS A 151 -18.09 11.16 10.16
C LYS A 151 -17.15 10.37 9.25
N TRP A 152 -16.14 11.00 8.64
CA TRP A 152 -15.42 10.32 7.54
C TRP A 152 -14.55 9.17 8.03
N LYS A 153 -13.94 9.24 9.23
CA LYS A 153 -13.10 8.15 9.76
C LYS A 153 -13.87 6.84 9.91
N LYS A 154 -15.13 6.91 10.37
CA LYS A 154 -16.00 5.72 10.47
C LYS A 154 -16.37 5.19 9.09
N ALA A 155 -16.86 6.05 8.21
CA ALA A 155 -17.24 5.69 6.84
C ALA A 155 -16.05 5.09 6.06
N TYR A 156 -14.86 5.66 6.22
CA TYR A 156 -13.62 5.16 5.63
C TYR A 156 -13.28 3.74 6.11
N ARG A 157 -13.37 3.47 7.44
CA ARG A 157 -13.15 2.12 7.99
C ARG A 157 -14.22 1.13 7.51
N ASP A 158 -15.48 1.54 7.50
CA ASP A 158 -16.59 0.70 7.03
C ASP A 158 -16.44 0.37 5.54
N TYR A 159 -16.04 1.34 4.70
CA TYR A 159 -15.71 1.09 3.29
C TYR A 159 -14.54 0.10 3.16
N MET A 160 -13.52 0.23 4.01
CA MET A 160 -12.31 -0.56 3.90
C MET A 160 -12.50 -2.04 4.32
N PHE A 161 -13.22 -2.27 5.41
CA PHE A 161 -13.37 -3.57 6.06
C PHE A 161 -14.76 -4.19 5.88
N ASN A 162 -15.50 -3.75 4.86
CA ASN A 162 -16.65 -4.46 4.34
C ASN A 162 -16.49 -4.79 2.85
N PRO A 163 -17.11 -5.90 2.38
CA PRO A 163 -17.30 -6.14 0.96
C PRO A 163 -18.02 -4.96 0.28
N PRO A 164 -17.73 -4.68 -1.00
CA PRO A 164 -18.37 -3.55 -1.69
C PRO A 164 -19.88 -3.77 -1.80
N THR A 165 -20.66 -2.69 -1.73
CA THR A 165 -22.11 -2.79 -1.92
C THR A 165 -22.47 -3.06 -3.39
N PRO A 166 -23.58 -3.77 -3.68
CA PRO A 166 -24.07 -3.95 -5.05
C PRO A 166 -24.33 -2.62 -5.76
N PHE A 167 -24.33 -2.66 -7.10
CA PHE A 167 -24.65 -1.48 -7.90
C PHE A 167 -26.03 -0.92 -7.55
N GLY A 168 -26.11 0.41 -7.38
CA GLY A 168 -27.34 1.11 -6.98
C GLY A 168 -27.57 1.20 -5.47
N VAL A 169 -26.73 0.56 -4.64
CA VAL A 169 -26.77 0.68 -3.18
C VAL A 169 -25.60 1.55 -2.71
N PRO A 170 -25.85 2.73 -2.09
CA PRO A 170 -24.78 3.59 -1.60
C PRO A 170 -23.85 2.88 -0.62
N ASP A 171 -22.55 2.90 -0.89
CA ASP A 171 -21.54 2.46 0.07
C ASP A 171 -21.35 3.47 1.22
N ALA A 172 -20.51 3.14 2.20
CA ALA A 172 -20.32 3.96 3.38
C ALA A 172 -19.79 5.38 3.08
N LEU A 173 -19.01 5.57 2.00
CA LEU A 173 -18.52 6.88 1.59
C LEU A 173 -19.56 7.62 0.75
N GLU A 174 -20.28 6.93 -0.13
CA GLU A 174 -21.39 7.53 -0.90
C GLU A 174 -22.54 7.98 0.01
N GLN A 175 -22.78 7.30 1.14
CA GLN A 175 -23.75 7.74 2.15
C GLN A 175 -23.42 9.13 2.71
N LEU A 176 -22.15 9.54 2.73
CA LEU A 176 -21.76 10.88 3.15
C LEU A 176 -22.28 11.96 2.18
N LEU A 177 -22.45 11.64 0.89
CA LEU A 177 -23.02 12.59 -0.09
C LEU A 177 -24.48 12.96 0.21
N HIS A 178 -25.19 12.07 0.92
CA HIS A 178 -26.59 12.28 1.30
C HIS A 178 -26.73 12.98 2.67
N ASP A 179 -25.61 13.24 3.35
CA ASP A 179 -25.56 13.85 4.66
C ASP A 179 -25.02 15.28 4.55
N PRO A 180 -25.88 16.31 4.70
CA PRO A 180 -25.46 17.72 4.57
C PRO A 180 -24.35 18.14 5.56
N GLU A 181 -24.23 17.46 6.69
CA GLU A 181 -23.19 17.75 7.70
C GLU A 181 -21.87 17.03 7.40
N SER A 182 -21.82 16.15 6.40
CA SER A 182 -20.57 15.50 6.01
C SER A 182 -19.59 16.48 5.38
N GLY A 183 -20.10 17.52 4.71
CA GLY A 183 -19.32 18.50 3.97
C GLY A 183 -18.55 17.91 2.78
N ILE A 184 -18.92 16.74 2.27
CA ILE A 184 -18.40 16.22 1.00
C ILE A 184 -19.18 16.86 -0.14
N ASP A 185 -18.48 17.51 -1.07
CA ASP A 185 -19.07 18.02 -2.29
C ASP A 185 -19.21 16.87 -3.32
N PRO A 186 -20.39 16.67 -3.95
CA PRO A 186 -20.59 15.65 -4.98
C PRO A 186 -19.59 15.72 -6.14
N ARG A 187 -19.04 16.90 -6.44
CA ARG A 187 -18.01 17.07 -7.48
C ARG A 187 -16.74 16.26 -7.17
N TRP A 188 -16.44 16.00 -5.90
CA TRP A 188 -15.23 15.28 -5.48
C TRP A 188 -15.20 13.81 -5.96
N GLU A 189 -16.33 13.25 -6.36
CA GLU A 189 -16.38 11.91 -6.95
C GLU A 189 -15.67 11.85 -8.31
N VAL A 190 -15.70 12.95 -9.07
CA VAL A 190 -15.20 13.01 -10.46
C VAL A 190 -14.01 13.93 -10.65
N MET A 191 -13.73 14.83 -9.69
CA MET A 191 -12.59 15.73 -9.75
C MET A 191 -11.26 14.96 -9.76
N ASN A 192 -10.31 15.49 -10.51
CA ASN A 192 -8.93 15.01 -10.48
C ASN A 192 -8.14 15.61 -9.31
N GLY A 193 -6.93 15.08 -9.07
CA GLY A 193 -6.07 15.52 -7.99
C GLY A 193 -5.68 17.00 -8.03
N THR A 194 -5.47 17.56 -9.22
CA THR A 194 -5.14 18.99 -9.40
C THR A 194 -6.31 19.89 -9.04
N GLU A 195 -7.51 19.55 -9.48
CA GLU A 195 -8.73 20.25 -9.12
C GLU A 195 -8.96 20.19 -7.62
N MET A 196 -8.78 19.01 -7.00
CA MET A 196 -8.92 18.84 -5.55
C MET A 196 -7.89 19.66 -4.76
N ALA A 197 -6.62 19.70 -5.19
CA ALA A 197 -5.60 20.50 -4.51
C ALA A 197 -5.96 21.99 -4.50
N ARG A 198 -6.45 22.52 -5.63
CA ARG A 198 -6.85 23.93 -5.78
C ARG A 198 -8.17 24.27 -5.08
N GLU A 199 -9.10 23.30 -5.01
CA GLU A 199 -10.35 23.47 -4.26
C GLU A 199 -10.07 23.62 -2.76
N LEU A 200 -9.18 22.77 -2.22
CA LEU A 200 -8.91 22.68 -0.80
C LEU A 200 -7.93 23.73 -0.28
N PHE A 201 -6.91 24.11 -1.06
CA PHE A 201 -5.79 24.91 -0.55
C PHE A 201 -5.40 26.05 -1.50
N ASP A 202 -4.97 27.19 -0.96
CA ASP A 202 -4.44 28.34 -1.70
C ASP A 202 -2.92 28.32 -1.82
N SER A 203 -2.21 27.87 -0.77
CA SER A 203 -0.75 27.93 -0.75
C SER A 203 -0.13 26.90 -1.71
N PRO A 204 0.92 27.29 -2.48
CA PRO A 204 1.67 26.36 -3.30
C PRO A 204 2.23 25.18 -2.48
N GLU A 205 2.60 25.40 -1.23
CA GLU A 205 3.14 24.40 -0.31
C GLU A 205 2.13 23.29 -0.02
N MET A 206 0.91 23.65 0.39
CA MET A 206 -0.15 22.67 0.64
C MET A 206 -0.62 21.97 -0.63
N GLN A 207 -0.71 22.69 -1.75
CA GLN A 207 -1.07 22.10 -3.04
C GLN A 207 -0.01 21.08 -3.50
N CYS A 208 1.28 21.42 -3.44
CA CYS A 208 2.37 20.50 -3.79
C CYS A 208 2.39 19.28 -2.86
N TYR A 209 2.23 19.50 -1.55
CA TYR A 209 2.20 18.42 -0.57
C TYR A 209 1.02 17.48 -0.79
N PHE A 210 -0.18 18.01 -1.05
CA PHE A 210 -1.37 17.22 -1.36
C PHE A 210 -1.17 16.41 -2.65
N LEU A 211 -0.68 17.04 -3.72
CA LEU A 211 -0.45 16.35 -4.99
C LEU A 211 0.61 15.24 -4.86
N ARG A 212 1.75 15.51 -4.23
CA ARG A 212 2.78 14.47 -4.05
C ARG A 212 2.32 13.39 -3.06
N GLY A 213 1.51 13.75 -2.07
CA GLY A 213 0.87 12.86 -1.10
C GLY A 213 -0.21 11.97 -1.73
N LEU A 214 -0.93 12.47 -2.72
CA LEU A 214 -1.86 11.70 -3.55
C LEU A 214 -1.11 10.59 -4.31
N GLN A 215 -0.01 10.97 -4.95
CA GLN A 215 0.72 10.12 -5.88
C GLN A 215 1.18 8.80 -5.21
N THR A 216 1.88 8.93 -4.10
CA THR A 216 2.32 7.84 -3.19
C THR A 216 1.21 7.05 -2.53
N SER A 217 0.06 7.68 -2.24
CA SER A 217 -1.04 7.00 -1.53
C SER A 217 -1.91 6.16 -2.47
N THR A 218 -1.94 6.50 -3.76
CA THR A 218 -2.91 5.95 -4.71
C THR A 218 -2.27 5.32 -5.95
N GLY A 219 -1.04 5.72 -6.31
CA GLY A 219 -0.42 5.35 -7.58
C GLY A 219 -1.12 5.95 -8.80
N ASN A 220 -1.81 7.09 -8.64
CA ASN A 220 -2.48 7.84 -9.71
C ASN A 220 -1.75 9.15 -10.01
N TRP A 221 -1.81 9.62 -11.26
CA TRP A 221 -1.34 10.96 -11.60
C TRP A 221 -2.33 12.03 -11.12
N PRO A 222 -1.88 13.28 -10.87
CA PRO A 222 -2.76 14.39 -10.49
C PRO A 222 -3.92 14.66 -11.45
N GLU A 223 -3.76 14.36 -12.74
CA GLU A 223 -4.82 14.50 -13.75
C GLU A 223 -5.86 13.37 -13.75
N ASP A 224 -5.61 12.28 -13.01
CA ASP A 224 -6.56 11.18 -12.93
C ASP A 224 -7.70 11.49 -11.95
N PRO A 225 -8.95 11.11 -12.26
CA PRO A 225 -10.05 11.22 -11.33
C PRO A 225 -9.79 10.33 -10.11
N LEU A 226 -10.10 10.84 -8.92
CA LEU A 226 -9.72 10.19 -7.68
C LEU A 226 -10.79 9.24 -7.14
N GLY A 227 -12.04 9.70 -7.14
CA GLY A 227 -13.11 9.07 -6.37
C GLY A 227 -13.00 9.34 -4.87
N LEU A 228 -14.12 9.17 -4.16
CA LEU A 228 -14.25 9.57 -2.76
C LEU A 228 -13.24 8.88 -1.83
N PHE A 229 -12.95 7.59 -2.04
CA PHE A 229 -12.00 6.85 -1.22
C PHE A 229 -10.61 7.48 -1.24
N ASN A 230 -10.10 7.80 -2.43
CA ASN A 230 -8.76 8.36 -2.58
C ASN A 230 -8.68 9.80 -2.10
N VAL A 231 -9.74 10.60 -2.29
CA VAL A 231 -9.84 11.96 -1.73
C VAL A 231 -9.74 11.92 -0.21
N VAL A 232 -10.61 11.15 0.44
CA VAL A 232 -10.64 11.03 1.91
C VAL A 232 -9.32 10.45 2.41
N HIS A 233 -8.79 9.41 1.75
CA HIS A 233 -7.51 8.80 2.12
C HIS A 233 -6.35 9.80 2.06
N THR A 234 -6.29 10.62 1.00
CA THR A 234 -5.21 11.58 0.78
C THR A 234 -5.29 12.72 1.79
N ILE A 235 -6.49 13.24 2.08
CA ILE A 235 -6.70 14.25 3.13
C ILE A 235 -6.23 13.71 4.49
N MET A 236 -6.70 12.52 4.88
CA MET A 236 -6.33 11.90 6.15
C MET A 236 -4.81 11.66 6.26
N THR A 237 -4.17 11.33 5.14
CA THR A 237 -2.72 11.13 5.08
C THR A 237 -1.99 12.47 5.17
N CYS A 238 -2.34 13.48 4.38
CA CYS A 238 -1.66 14.79 4.40
C CYS A 238 -1.75 15.46 5.78
N LEU A 239 -2.93 15.41 6.40
CA LEU A 239 -3.17 15.99 7.72
C LEU A 239 -2.67 15.11 8.89
N ASN A 240 -1.98 14.00 8.57
CA ASN A 240 -1.39 13.08 9.55
C ASN A 240 -2.37 12.65 10.65
N ILE A 241 -3.57 12.20 10.26
CA ILE A 241 -4.59 11.76 11.23
C ILE A 241 -4.08 10.58 12.06
N THR A 242 -3.36 9.67 11.42
CA THR A 242 -2.94 8.39 12.01
C THR A 242 -1.42 8.30 11.95
N PRO A 243 -0.74 8.03 13.08
CA PRO A 243 0.69 8.14 13.15
C PRO A 243 1.36 7.17 12.16
N PRO A 244 2.49 7.57 11.59
CA PRO A 244 3.33 6.63 10.85
C PRO A 244 3.81 5.53 11.79
N ALA A 245 3.98 4.32 11.25
CA ALA A 245 4.51 3.20 11.99
C ALA A 245 5.61 2.53 11.15
N THR A 246 6.77 2.35 11.76
CA THR A 246 7.88 1.57 11.22
C THR A 246 7.89 0.22 11.92
N VAL A 247 8.05 -0.85 11.15
CA VAL A 247 8.10 -2.20 11.71
C VAL A 247 9.56 -2.56 11.99
N GLN A 248 9.86 -3.01 13.21
CA GLN A 248 11.21 -3.45 13.58
C GLN A 248 11.63 -4.66 12.73
N GLY A 249 12.84 -4.59 12.17
CA GLY A 249 13.38 -5.58 11.23
C GLY A 249 12.85 -5.45 9.80
N GLY A 250 12.08 -4.39 9.50
CA GLY A 250 11.47 -4.18 8.19
C GLY A 250 10.05 -4.76 8.06
N SER A 251 9.44 -4.55 6.89
CA SER A 251 8.03 -4.89 6.64
C SER A 251 7.76 -6.40 6.73
N HIS A 252 8.75 -7.22 6.36
CA HIS A 252 8.64 -8.69 6.36
C HIS A 252 8.31 -9.29 7.72
N SER A 253 8.70 -8.62 8.81
CA SER A 253 8.34 -9.00 10.18
C SER A 253 6.82 -9.14 10.39
N VAL A 254 5.99 -8.41 9.64
CA VAL A 254 4.52 -8.56 9.67
C VAL A 254 4.11 -9.94 9.15
N ALA A 255 4.65 -10.37 8.01
CA ALA A 255 4.37 -11.68 7.44
C ALA A 255 4.87 -12.80 8.37
N HIS A 256 6.07 -12.65 8.93
CA HIS A 256 6.63 -13.60 9.89
C HIS A 256 5.77 -13.74 11.17
N ALA A 257 5.20 -12.64 11.67
CA ALA A 257 4.31 -12.70 12.82
C ALA A 257 3.00 -13.43 12.50
N MET A 258 2.38 -13.13 11.35
CA MET A 258 1.19 -13.86 10.87
C MET A 258 1.48 -15.34 10.64
N GLN A 259 2.64 -15.66 10.06
CA GLN A 259 3.11 -17.03 9.85
C GLN A 259 3.21 -17.81 11.16
N ARG A 260 3.87 -17.24 12.18
CA ARG A 260 3.98 -17.87 13.50
C ARG A 260 2.61 -18.12 14.11
N ALA A 261 1.72 -17.13 14.05
CA ALA A 261 0.35 -17.26 14.54
C ALA A 261 -0.45 -18.35 13.79
N PHE A 262 -0.24 -18.47 12.48
CA PHE A 262 -0.90 -19.46 11.63
C PHE A 262 -0.41 -20.89 11.92
N VAL A 263 0.90 -21.08 12.05
CA VAL A 263 1.52 -22.38 12.34
C VAL A 263 1.16 -22.87 13.74
N GLU A 264 1.15 -21.99 14.75
CA GLU A 264 0.74 -22.39 16.12
C GLU A 264 -0.69 -22.95 16.15
N ARG A 265 -1.57 -22.43 15.29
CA ARG A 265 -2.96 -22.90 15.13
C ARG A 265 -3.08 -24.16 14.27
N GLY A 266 -1.96 -24.78 13.87
CA GLY A 266 -1.92 -25.99 13.06
C GLY A 266 -2.07 -25.75 11.56
N GLY A 267 -2.01 -24.50 11.11
CA GLY A 267 -1.94 -24.17 9.68
C GLY A 267 -0.63 -24.65 9.07
N LYS A 268 -0.68 -25.08 7.79
CA LYS A 268 0.50 -25.51 7.04
C LYS A 268 0.79 -24.57 5.89
N PHE A 269 2.06 -24.34 5.59
CA PHE A 269 2.47 -23.57 4.42
C PHE A 269 3.59 -24.31 3.70
N PHE A 270 3.64 -24.13 2.38
CA PHE A 270 4.61 -24.75 1.50
C PHE A 270 5.21 -23.65 0.63
N VAL A 271 6.52 -23.48 0.72
CA VAL A 271 7.32 -22.56 -0.11
C VAL A 271 7.85 -23.30 -1.33
N GLU A 272 8.34 -22.57 -2.32
CA GLU A 272 8.82 -23.15 -3.60
C GLU A 272 7.79 -24.08 -4.28
N SER A 273 6.51 -23.83 -4.01
CA SER A 273 5.38 -24.67 -4.40
C SER A 273 4.47 -23.90 -5.35
N GLU A 274 5.02 -23.53 -6.51
CA GLU A 274 4.27 -22.80 -7.53
C GLU A 274 3.09 -23.64 -8.04
N ILE A 275 1.91 -23.02 -8.11
CA ILE A 275 0.72 -23.64 -8.69
C ILE A 275 0.78 -23.54 -10.21
N GLU A 276 0.58 -24.68 -10.87
CA GLU A 276 0.43 -24.77 -12.31
C GLU A 276 -1.04 -24.62 -12.71
N LYS A 277 -1.94 -25.31 -12.01
CA LYS A 277 -3.34 -25.46 -12.41
C LYS A 277 -4.29 -25.57 -11.22
N ILE A 278 -5.49 -25.00 -11.34
CA ILE A 278 -6.62 -25.27 -10.43
C ILE A 278 -7.42 -26.46 -10.98
N LEU A 279 -7.67 -27.47 -10.14
CA LEU A 279 -8.37 -28.69 -10.52
C LEU A 279 -9.89 -28.47 -10.46
N LEU A 280 -10.57 -28.71 -11.58
CA LEU A 280 -12.01 -28.50 -11.72
C LEU A 280 -12.75 -29.83 -11.91
N GLU A 281 -13.84 -30.04 -11.16
CA GLU A 281 -14.78 -31.14 -11.35
C GLU A 281 -16.21 -30.58 -11.36
N ASN A 282 -16.96 -30.84 -12.43
CA ASN A 282 -18.35 -30.35 -12.60
C ASN A 282 -18.51 -28.84 -12.34
N GLY A 283 -17.54 -28.02 -12.79
CA GLY A 283 -17.57 -26.56 -12.61
C GLY A 283 -17.17 -26.07 -11.21
N LYS A 284 -16.73 -26.97 -10.32
CA LYS A 284 -16.28 -26.66 -8.97
C LYS A 284 -14.78 -26.80 -8.84
N SER A 285 -14.14 -25.90 -8.10
CA SER A 285 -12.75 -26.06 -7.67
C SER A 285 -12.64 -27.17 -6.62
N THR A 286 -11.75 -28.14 -6.85
CA THR A 286 -11.56 -29.32 -5.99
C THR A 286 -10.12 -29.49 -5.50
N GLY A 287 -9.22 -28.60 -5.90
CA GLY A 287 -7.81 -28.70 -5.56
C GLY A 287 -6.90 -27.89 -6.47
N VAL A 288 -5.61 -28.11 -6.33
CA VAL A 288 -4.56 -27.47 -7.14
C VAL A 288 -3.52 -28.51 -7.54
N ARG A 289 -2.83 -28.25 -8.65
CA ARG A 289 -1.64 -28.98 -9.09
C ARG A 289 -0.44 -28.04 -9.07
N THR A 290 0.66 -28.48 -8.46
CA THR A 290 1.93 -27.73 -8.47
C THR A 290 2.69 -27.94 -9.78
N VAL A 291 3.65 -27.07 -10.09
CA VAL A 291 4.56 -27.21 -11.25
C VAL A 291 5.42 -28.49 -11.19
N HIS A 292 5.55 -29.09 -10.01
CA HIS A 292 6.24 -30.36 -9.81
C HIS A 292 5.32 -31.59 -10.02
N GLY A 293 4.04 -31.37 -10.32
CA GLY A 293 3.06 -32.41 -10.59
C GLY A 293 2.33 -32.93 -9.35
N ASP A 294 2.56 -32.39 -8.16
CA ASP A 294 1.80 -32.77 -6.97
C ASP A 294 0.36 -32.25 -7.07
N GLU A 295 -0.61 -33.15 -6.87
CA GLU A 295 -2.02 -32.79 -6.76
C GLU A 295 -2.45 -32.75 -5.29
N ILE A 296 -3.02 -31.63 -4.87
CA ILE A 296 -3.52 -31.41 -3.52
C ILE A 296 -5.01 -31.13 -3.58
N ARG A 297 -5.81 -31.85 -2.78
CA ARG A 297 -7.27 -31.73 -2.76
C ARG A 297 -7.76 -30.69 -1.74
N ALA A 298 -8.71 -29.87 -2.17
CA ALA A 298 -9.49 -28.98 -1.33
C ALA A 298 -10.87 -29.61 -1.07
N LYS A 299 -11.17 -29.94 0.19
CA LYS A 299 -12.45 -30.56 0.58
C LYS A 299 -13.61 -29.57 0.48
N ARG A 300 -13.35 -28.27 0.67
CA ARG A 300 -14.37 -27.22 0.65
C ARG A 300 -14.15 -26.20 -0.46
N PHE A 301 -13.00 -25.53 -0.49
CA PHE A 301 -12.76 -24.43 -1.43
C PHE A 301 -11.28 -24.05 -1.59
N VAL A 302 -11.01 -23.25 -2.62
CA VAL A 302 -9.71 -22.64 -2.90
C VAL A 302 -9.84 -21.12 -2.83
N VAL A 303 -8.83 -20.45 -2.26
CA VAL A 303 -8.72 -19.00 -2.21
C VAL A 303 -7.48 -18.57 -2.97
N SER A 304 -7.59 -17.58 -3.85
CA SER A 304 -6.47 -17.05 -4.62
C SER A 304 -6.06 -15.66 -4.11
N ASP A 305 -4.80 -15.53 -3.68
CA ASP A 305 -4.12 -14.27 -3.36
C ASP A 305 -3.22 -13.78 -4.52
N VAL A 306 -3.32 -14.39 -5.70
CA VAL A 306 -2.59 -13.95 -6.89
C VAL A 306 -3.44 -13.05 -7.78
N ASP A 307 -2.83 -12.48 -8.82
CA ASP A 307 -3.54 -11.63 -9.79
C ASP A 307 -4.63 -12.41 -10.57
N LEU A 308 -5.58 -11.67 -11.14
CA LEU A 308 -6.70 -12.25 -11.89
C LEU A 308 -6.28 -13.00 -13.16
N ASN A 309 -5.29 -12.49 -13.90
CA ASN A 309 -4.78 -13.15 -15.10
C ASN A 309 -4.20 -14.51 -14.74
N GLN A 310 -3.44 -14.59 -13.65
CA GLN A 310 -2.96 -15.89 -13.17
C GLN A 310 -4.11 -16.80 -12.74
N THR A 311 -5.02 -16.30 -11.89
CA THR A 311 -6.09 -17.14 -11.34
C THR A 311 -7.02 -17.67 -12.44
N LEU A 312 -7.52 -16.80 -13.31
CA LEU A 312 -8.56 -17.14 -14.28
C LEU A 312 -7.99 -17.56 -15.63
N LEU A 313 -6.99 -16.85 -16.17
CA LEU A 313 -6.50 -17.12 -17.52
C LEU A 313 -5.39 -18.19 -17.54
N ARG A 314 -4.49 -18.19 -16.56
CA ARG A 314 -3.37 -19.16 -16.48
C ARG A 314 -3.77 -20.47 -15.80
N PHE A 315 -4.28 -20.41 -14.57
CA PHE A 315 -4.50 -21.61 -13.74
C PHE A 315 -5.78 -22.37 -14.11
N ILE A 316 -6.80 -21.67 -14.60
CA ILE A 316 -8.06 -22.29 -15.03
C ILE A 316 -8.05 -22.47 -16.55
N GLY A 317 -7.77 -21.40 -17.28
CA GLY A 317 -7.76 -21.37 -18.74
C GLY A 317 -8.91 -20.53 -19.29
N GLU A 318 -8.63 -19.76 -20.34
CA GLU A 318 -9.59 -18.83 -20.94
C GLU A 318 -10.85 -19.52 -21.48
N ASP A 319 -10.71 -20.76 -21.97
CA ASP A 319 -11.79 -21.56 -22.57
C ASP A 319 -12.93 -21.92 -21.59
N HIS A 320 -12.71 -21.73 -20.28
CA HIS A 320 -13.72 -21.97 -19.25
C HIS A 320 -14.65 -20.76 -19.01
N PHE A 321 -14.39 -19.62 -19.65
CA PHE A 321 -15.09 -18.37 -19.40
C PHE A 321 -15.70 -17.78 -20.67
N ASP A 322 -16.75 -16.98 -20.51
CA ASP A 322 -17.32 -16.23 -21.63
C ASP A 322 -16.30 -15.23 -22.20
N ASN A 323 -16.29 -15.08 -23.53
CA ASN A 323 -15.36 -14.20 -24.25
C ASN A 323 -15.42 -12.74 -23.76
N ASN A 324 -16.60 -12.26 -23.31
CA ASN A 324 -16.74 -10.91 -22.77
C ASN A 324 -16.04 -10.78 -21.41
N LEU A 325 -16.14 -11.79 -20.54
CA LEU A 325 -15.45 -11.80 -19.25
C LEU A 325 -13.94 -11.80 -19.45
N VAL A 326 -13.42 -12.67 -20.33
CA VAL A 326 -11.99 -12.72 -20.67
C VAL A 326 -11.52 -11.37 -21.23
N ARG A 327 -12.29 -10.77 -22.13
CA ARG A 327 -11.98 -9.43 -22.67
C ARG A 327 -11.93 -8.36 -21.59
N LYS A 328 -12.85 -8.38 -20.61
CA LYS A 328 -12.84 -7.43 -19.50
C LYS A 328 -11.60 -7.59 -18.63
N ILE A 329 -11.23 -8.82 -18.28
CA ILE A 329 -10.03 -9.11 -17.48
C ILE A 329 -8.76 -8.60 -18.18
N LYS A 330 -8.61 -8.87 -19.47
CA LYS A 330 -7.45 -8.41 -20.28
C LYS A 330 -7.37 -6.89 -20.43
N ASN A 331 -8.48 -6.17 -20.27
CA ASN A 331 -8.55 -4.72 -20.37
C ASN A 331 -8.41 -4.00 -19.01
N ILE A 332 -8.24 -4.73 -17.91
CA ILE A 332 -7.91 -4.13 -16.62
C ILE A 332 -6.60 -3.34 -16.77
N ARG A 333 -6.63 -2.08 -16.36
CA ARG A 333 -5.47 -1.21 -16.38
C ARG A 333 -4.64 -1.44 -15.13
N TYR A 334 -3.36 -1.78 -15.31
CA TYR A 334 -2.38 -1.94 -14.24
C TYR A 334 -1.48 -0.70 -14.14
N ASP A 335 -1.19 -0.09 -15.28
CA ASP A 335 -0.26 1.01 -15.50
C ASP A 335 -0.98 2.36 -15.41
N ARG A 336 -0.81 3.06 -14.29
CA ARG A 336 -1.15 4.48 -14.17
C ARG A 336 0.01 5.26 -13.56
N MET A 337 0.46 4.94 -12.35
CA MET A 337 1.70 5.50 -11.79
C MET A 337 2.22 4.59 -10.66
N CYS A 338 2.36 3.30 -10.97
CA CYS A 338 2.99 2.31 -10.09
C CYS A 338 4.42 1.97 -10.50
N ALA A 339 4.87 2.55 -11.60
CA ALA A 339 6.24 2.49 -12.08
C ALA A 339 7.09 3.47 -11.26
N ALA A 340 7.99 2.94 -10.42
CA ALA A 340 8.90 3.74 -9.61
C ALA A 340 10.32 3.19 -9.66
N PHE A 341 11.30 4.09 -9.54
CA PHE A 341 12.60 3.74 -8.98
C PHE A 341 12.41 3.60 -7.47
N TRP A 342 12.63 2.39 -6.97
CA TRP A 342 12.43 2.03 -5.57
C TRP A 342 13.71 1.48 -4.99
N GLY A 343 14.24 2.09 -3.95
CA GLY A 343 15.58 1.71 -3.49
C GLY A 343 16.07 2.48 -2.29
N THR A 344 17.34 2.30 -1.97
CA THR A 344 17.98 2.87 -0.79
C THR A 344 19.37 3.40 -1.07
N PHE A 345 19.74 4.42 -0.31
CA PHE A 345 21.13 4.75 -0.05
C PHE A 345 21.53 4.23 1.33
N ALA A 346 22.64 3.49 1.39
CA ALA A 346 23.36 3.22 2.63
C ALA A 346 24.35 4.37 2.89
N MET A 347 24.38 4.88 4.11
CA MET A 347 25.06 6.14 4.44
C MET A 347 25.88 6.05 5.74
N HIS A 348 26.90 6.91 5.84
CA HIS A 348 27.70 7.08 7.04
C HIS A 348 26.98 7.89 8.13
N GLU A 349 26.28 8.95 7.72
CA GLU A 349 25.55 9.89 8.57
C GLU A 349 24.13 10.09 8.03
N PRO A 350 23.14 10.39 8.90
CA PRO A 350 21.77 10.62 8.45
C PRO A 350 21.68 11.92 7.66
N THR A 351 20.68 12.04 6.78
CA THR A 351 20.44 13.24 6.00
C THR A 351 20.24 14.47 6.88
N GLN A 352 20.91 15.57 6.53
CA GLN A 352 20.75 16.89 7.16
C GLN A 352 20.21 17.87 6.12
N PHE A 353 18.93 18.20 6.20
CA PHE A 353 18.27 19.11 5.28
C PHE A 353 18.57 20.56 5.62
N LYS A 354 18.74 21.39 4.59
CA LYS A 354 18.90 22.85 4.74
C LYS A 354 17.68 23.49 5.39
N ALA A 355 16.50 22.95 5.10
CA ALA A 355 15.23 23.36 5.70
C ALA A 355 15.14 23.15 7.21
N ALA A 356 16.12 22.47 7.84
CA ALA A 356 16.22 22.38 9.30
C ALA A 356 16.40 23.76 9.96
N ALA A 357 16.90 24.75 9.23
CA ALA A 357 16.95 26.14 9.68
C ALA A 357 15.53 26.77 9.82
N PHE A 358 14.58 26.32 8.99
CA PHE A 358 13.18 26.76 9.03
C PHE A 358 12.36 25.98 10.06
N ASN A 359 12.48 24.66 10.06
CA ASN A 359 11.92 23.78 11.08
C ASN A 359 12.84 22.56 11.28
N PRO A 360 13.46 22.38 12.47
CA PRO A 360 14.42 21.30 12.71
C PRO A 360 13.79 19.89 12.68
N ASP A 361 12.48 19.79 12.89
CA ASP A 361 11.76 18.50 12.90
C ASP A 361 11.76 17.83 11.51
N CYS A 362 12.08 18.58 10.43
CA CYS A 362 12.15 18.04 9.08
C CYS A 362 13.20 16.93 8.90
N ASN A 363 14.28 16.94 9.69
CA ASN A 363 15.33 15.91 9.64
C ASN A 363 14.88 14.56 10.19
N ALA A 364 13.87 14.55 11.06
CA ALA A 364 13.36 13.35 11.70
C ALA A 364 12.04 12.89 11.10
N MET A 365 11.62 13.36 9.93
CA MET A 365 10.35 12.89 9.36
C MET A 365 10.49 11.44 8.83
N PRO A 366 9.65 10.48 9.26
CA PRO A 366 9.68 9.12 8.74
C PRO A 366 9.13 9.03 7.31
N ARG A 367 8.38 10.06 6.91
CA ARG A 367 7.77 10.21 5.60
C ARG A 367 8.02 11.62 5.09
N THR A 368 9.10 11.74 4.32
CA THR A 368 9.58 13.02 3.79
C THR A 368 9.31 13.07 2.30
N LEU A 369 8.42 13.94 1.85
CA LEU A 369 8.29 14.26 0.43
C LEU A 369 9.31 15.36 0.08
N ILE A 370 9.94 15.27 -1.08
CA ILE A 370 10.97 16.23 -1.51
C ILE A 370 10.71 16.56 -2.97
N GLY A 371 10.68 17.84 -3.31
CA GLY A 371 10.47 18.28 -4.67
C GLY A 371 10.42 19.80 -4.81
N PRO A 372 10.31 20.32 -6.04
CA PRO A 372 10.20 21.75 -6.28
C PRO A 372 8.89 22.31 -5.74
N LYS A 373 8.90 23.55 -5.27
CA LYS A 373 7.67 24.31 -4.98
C LYS A 373 7.03 24.82 -6.27
N ASP A 374 6.54 23.90 -7.08
CA ASP A 374 6.02 24.16 -8.42
C ASP A 374 4.78 23.27 -8.69
N VAL A 375 3.61 23.82 -8.37
CA VAL A 375 2.32 23.11 -8.50
C VAL A 375 2.07 22.70 -9.95
N SER A 376 2.32 23.60 -10.90
CA SER A 376 2.14 23.33 -12.32
C SER A 376 3.04 22.18 -12.79
N TYR A 377 4.28 22.12 -12.30
CA TYR A 377 5.18 21.03 -12.63
C TYR A 377 4.67 19.67 -12.12
N ILE A 378 4.31 19.56 -10.84
CA ILE A 378 3.82 18.31 -10.26
C ILE A 378 2.50 17.88 -10.92
N SER A 379 1.62 18.84 -11.20
CA SER A 379 0.31 18.60 -11.81
C SER A 379 0.40 18.08 -13.24
N GLU A 380 1.27 18.65 -14.08
CA GLU A 380 1.20 18.47 -15.54
C GLU A 380 2.52 17.96 -16.14
N MET A 381 3.64 18.60 -15.79
CA MET A 381 4.91 18.34 -16.49
C MET A 381 5.60 17.06 -16.04
N GLN A 382 5.49 16.70 -14.77
CA GLN A 382 6.18 15.54 -14.22
C GLN A 382 5.83 14.25 -14.98
N LYS A 383 4.54 14.01 -15.25
CA LYS A 383 4.09 12.85 -16.01
C LYS A 383 4.69 12.81 -17.42
N LEU A 384 4.70 13.96 -18.09
CA LEU A 384 5.24 14.07 -19.45
C LEU A 384 6.73 13.75 -19.45
N GLU A 385 7.50 14.29 -18.52
CA GLU A 385 8.94 14.01 -18.43
C GLU A 385 9.23 12.56 -18.05
N CYS A 386 8.49 11.97 -17.11
CA CYS A 386 8.57 10.55 -16.79
C CYS A 386 8.28 9.68 -18.02
N THR A 387 7.29 10.05 -18.83
CA THR A 387 6.91 9.32 -20.06
C THR A 387 7.96 9.46 -21.17
N MET A 388 8.55 10.64 -21.31
CA MET A 388 9.49 10.95 -22.40
C MET A 388 10.92 10.49 -22.10
N TYR A 389 11.37 10.62 -20.85
CA TYR A 389 12.77 10.44 -20.46
C TYR A 389 12.99 9.32 -19.45
N GLY A 390 11.93 8.86 -18.77
CA GLY A 390 12.00 7.89 -17.68
C GLY A 390 12.45 8.54 -16.38
N ILE A 391 13.65 9.11 -16.35
CA ILE A 391 14.12 9.95 -15.24
C ILE A 391 13.71 11.40 -15.54
N PRO A 392 12.79 12.01 -14.76
CA PRO A 392 12.37 13.39 -15.01
C PRO A 392 13.49 14.38 -14.67
N LYS A 393 13.44 15.59 -15.26
CA LYS A 393 14.47 16.61 -15.05
C LYS A 393 14.41 17.23 -13.67
N LYS A 394 13.22 17.38 -13.10
CA LYS A 394 13.05 17.68 -11.66
C LYS A 394 12.43 16.47 -10.97
N LEU A 395 13.12 15.93 -9.99
CA LEU A 395 12.64 14.80 -9.19
C LEU A 395 11.64 15.29 -8.13
N CYS A 396 10.67 14.43 -7.83
CA CYS A 396 9.71 14.61 -6.74
C CYS A 396 9.60 13.27 -5.99
N TRP A 397 10.49 13.04 -5.04
CA TRP A 397 10.65 11.72 -4.42
C TRP A 397 10.14 11.70 -2.97
N PHE A 398 9.91 10.49 -2.49
CA PHE A 398 9.71 10.21 -1.07
C PHE A 398 11.04 9.71 -0.49
N ALA A 399 11.36 10.12 0.73
CA ALA A 399 12.48 9.65 1.52
C ALA A 399 11.98 9.14 2.90
N GLY A 400 12.36 7.92 3.25
CA GLY A 400 12.00 7.26 4.51
C GLY A 400 13.25 6.80 5.26
N PRO A 401 13.74 7.57 6.26
CA PRO A 401 14.95 7.24 7.01
C PRO A 401 14.66 6.28 8.17
N ASP A 402 14.06 5.11 7.89
CA ASP A 402 13.58 4.15 8.91
C ASP A 402 14.66 3.75 9.93
N SER A 403 15.93 3.74 9.50
CA SER A 403 17.09 3.42 10.35
C SER A 403 17.32 4.37 11.53
N LEU A 404 16.68 5.56 11.54
CA LEU A 404 16.71 6.47 12.69
C LEU A 404 15.97 5.89 13.91
N TRP A 405 14.96 5.05 13.67
CA TRP A 405 14.17 4.43 14.72
C TRP A 405 14.43 2.94 14.85
N ASP A 406 14.79 2.29 13.75
CA ASP A 406 15.08 0.87 13.70
C ASP A 406 16.55 0.60 13.37
N GLU A 407 17.38 0.62 14.41
CA GLU A 407 18.80 0.30 14.31
C GLU A 407 19.06 -1.17 13.90
N THR A 408 18.06 -2.06 13.96
CA THR A 408 18.24 -3.48 13.61
C THR A 408 18.44 -3.72 12.12
N ARG A 409 18.14 -2.71 11.29
CA ARG A 409 18.20 -2.79 9.82
C ARG A 409 19.55 -2.38 9.24
N VAL A 410 20.47 -1.91 10.08
CA VAL A 410 21.76 -1.36 9.63
C VAL A 410 22.86 -1.73 10.60
N PRO A 411 24.13 -1.80 10.16
CA PRO A 411 25.26 -1.91 11.08
C PRO A 411 25.34 -0.70 12.03
N LYS A 412 25.90 -0.91 13.22
CA LYS A 412 25.99 0.13 14.26
C LYS A 412 26.63 1.42 13.75
N GLY A 413 25.93 2.54 13.94
CA GLY A 413 26.40 3.87 13.52
C GLY A 413 26.35 4.12 12.01
N LYS A 414 25.61 3.30 11.26
CA LYS A 414 25.30 3.50 9.85
C LYS A 414 23.83 3.86 9.69
N HIS A 415 23.49 4.39 8.52
CA HIS A 415 22.14 4.84 8.22
C HIS A 415 21.68 4.34 6.85
N LEU A 416 20.38 4.30 6.67
CA LEU A 416 19.70 3.93 5.44
C LEU A 416 18.51 4.86 5.22
N VAL A 417 18.39 5.35 3.99
CA VAL A 417 17.24 6.14 3.54
C VAL A 417 16.59 5.44 2.36
N GLN A 418 15.33 5.04 2.53
CA GLN A 418 14.48 4.50 1.47
C GLN A 418 14.00 5.62 0.57
N ILE A 419 13.98 5.39 -0.73
CA ILE A 419 13.59 6.34 -1.75
C ILE A 419 12.55 5.71 -2.68
N GLU A 420 11.51 6.50 -2.99
CA GLU A 420 10.52 6.22 -4.04
C GLU A 420 10.45 7.43 -4.98
N GLN A 421 10.78 7.22 -6.25
CA GLN A 421 10.62 8.20 -7.32
C GLN A 421 9.83 7.60 -8.48
N TYR A 422 8.68 8.19 -8.80
CA TYR A 422 7.88 7.75 -9.93
C TYR A 422 8.54 8.01 -11.27
N THR A 423 8.27 7.12 -12.23
CA THR A 423 8.83 7.12 -13.59
C THR A 423 7.73 6.77 -14.61
N GLY A 424 8.09 6.73 -15.90
CA GLY A 424 7.17 6.35 -16.98
C GLY A 424 6.77 4.89 -16.91
N GLU A 425 5.64 4.55 -17.53
CA GLU A 425 5.16 3.17 -17.60
C GLU A 425 6.19 2.24 -18.26
N MET A 426 6.24 0.99 -17.81
CA MET A 426 7.22 -0.02 -18.23
C MET A 426 7.31 -0.14 -19.77
N LYS A 427 6.18 -0.04 -20.48
CA LYS A 427 6.08 -0.17 -21.95
C LYS A 427 6.68 1.00 -22.74
N HIS A 428 6.97 2.14 -22.10
CA HIS A 428 7.52 3.30 -22.79
C HIS A 428 9.01 3.14 -23.16
N PHE A 429 9.73 2.24 -22.48
CA PHE A 429 11.17 2.05 -22.68
C PHE A 429 11.51 0.58 -22.89
N SER A 430 12.58 0.32 -23.64
CA SER A 430 13.11 -1.04 -23.82
C SER A 430 13.78 -1.54 -22.54
N GLU A 431 13.91 -2.87 -22.38
CA GLU A 431 14.64 -3.44 -21.24
C GLU A 431 16.08 -2.91 -21.13
N ALA A 432 16.75 -2.71 -22.26
CA ALA A 432 18.10 -2.14 -22.31
C ALA A 432 18.12 -0.72 -21.73
N ARG A 433 17.13 0.12 -22.09
CA ARG A 433 17.04 1.49 -21.55
C ARG A 433 16.72 1.47 -20.05
N TRP A 434 15.87 0.57 -19.56
CA TRP A 434 15.64 0.40 -18.12
C TRP A 434 16.93 0.03 -17.36
N ALA A 435 17.74 -0.88 -17.92
CA ALA A 435 19.01 -1.26 -17.32
C ALA A 435 20.03 -0.11 -17.29
N GLU A 436 20.04 0.77 -18.29
CA GLU A 436 20.83 2.01 -18.29
C GLU A 436 20.34 2.98 -17.22
N MET A 437 19.04 3.26 -17.18
CA MET A 437 18.43 4.17 -16.21
C MET A 437 18.70 3.73 -14.77
N ARG A 438 18.70 2.42 -14.50
CA ARG A 438 19.06 1.88 -13.17
C ARG A 438 20.45 2.32 -12.70
N ARG A 439 21.41 2.48 -13.62
CA ARG A 439 22.78 2.92 -13.32
C ARG A 439 22.93 4.44 -13.28
N GLU A 440 22.11 5.15 -14.06
CA GLU A 440 22.10 6.63 -14.13
C GLU A 440 21.39 7.24 -12.91
N PHE A 441 20.27 6.63 -12.48
CA PHE A 441 19.35 7.20 -11.50
C PHE A 441 20.00 7.57 -10.16
N PRO A 442 20.82 6.73 -9.51
CA PRO A 442 21.41 7.08 -8.21
C PRO A 442 22.28 8.34 -8.29
N LYS A 443 22.98 8.55 -9.41
CA LYS A 443 23.84 9.71 -9.63
C LYS A 443 23.03 10.98 -9.83
N GLU A 444 21.97 10.90 -10.64
CA GLU A 444 21.07 12.04 -10.86
C GLU A 444 20.30 12.40 -9.60
N LEU A 445 19.80 11.39 -8.87
CA LEU A 445 19.17 11.59 -7.58
C LEU A 445 20.11 12.27 -6.58
N LEU A 446 21.36 11.80 -6.44
CA LEU A 446 22.33 12.41 -5.53
C LEU A 446 22.61 13.88 -5.86
N LYS A 447 22.73 14.20 -7.16
CA LYS A 447 22.92 15.59 -7.63
C LYS A 447 21.74 16.49 -7.25
N GLN A 448 20.51 16.01 -7.38
CA GLN A 448 19.33 16.78 -6.98
C GLN A 448 19.15 16.81 -5.46
N TYR A 449 19.53 15.74 -4.74
CA TYR A 449 19.48 15.70 -3.28
C TYR A 449 20.33 16.82 -2.66
N GLN A 450 21.48 17.17 -3.26
CA GLN A 450 22.35 18.26 -2.80
C GLN A 450 21.70 19.66 -2.83
N ILE A 451 20.62 19.82 -3.60
CA ILE A 451 19.81 21.06 -3.56
C ILE A 451 19.20 21.21 -2.17
N TYR A 452 18.72 20.11 -1.58
CA TYR A 452 17.96 20.09 -0.33
C TYR A 452 18.80 19.77 0.92
N SER A 453 19.98 19.17 0.76
CA SER A 453 20.83 18.69 1.88
C SER A 453 22.32 18.86 1.60
N ASP A 454 23.06 19.41 2.56
CA ASP A 454 24.50 19.67 2.42
C ASP A 454 25.37 18.42 2.56
N ASN A 455 24.92 17.44 3.35
CA ASN A 455 25.72 16.24 3.65
C ASN A 455 25.45 15.06 2.70
N MET A 456 24.48 15.18 1.78
CA MET A 456 24.18 14.16 0.76
C MET A 456 25.18 14.23 -0.41
N THR A 457 26.43 13.89 -0.12
CA THR A 457 27.55 13.84 -1.08
C THR A 457 28.06 12.43 -1.25
N GLU A 458 28.85 12.17 -2.30
CA GLU A 458 29.48 10.85 -2.52
C GLU A 458 30.28 10.35 -1.31
N LYS A 459 30.80 11.26 -0.47
CA LYS A 459 31.54 10.90 0.75
C LYS A 459 30.64 10.30 1.84
N ASN A 460 29.36 10.65 1.87
CA ASN A 460 28.41 10.12 2.84
C ASN A 460 27.77 8.81 2.36
N ILE A 461 27.75 8.55 1.05
CA ILE A 461 27.18 7.34 0.47
C ILE A 461 28.18 6.18 0.58
N ILE A 462 27.74 5.09 1.19
CA ILE A 462 28.49 3.82 1.24
C ILE A 462 28.20 3.03 -0.03
N GLU A 463 26.92 2.83 -0.35
CA GLU A 463 26.45 2.15 -1.56
C GLU A 463 24.99 2.51 -1.82
N SER A 464 24.52 2.27 -3.05
CA SER A 464 23.14 2.49 -3.47
C SER A 464 22.54 1.26 -4.14
N TYR A 465 21.25 1.02 -3.92
CA TYR A 465 20.51 -0.02 -4.62
C TYR A 465 19.15 0.50 -5.03
N PHE A 466 18.80 0.36 -6.31
CA PHE A 466 17.49 0.78 -6.83
C PHE A 466 16.95 -0.28 -7.80
N ASP A 467 15.72 -0.70 -7.56
CA ASP A 467 14.90 -1.46 -8.49
C ASP A 467 14.21 -0.49 -9.45
N THR A 468 14.14 -0.87 -10.73
CA THR A 468 13.25 -0.24 -11.70
C THR A 468 11.96 -1.06 -11.82
N CYS A 469 11.06 -0.60 -12.68
CA CYS A 469 9.82 -1.33 -12.98
C CYS A 469 10.07 -2.76 -13.46
N MET A 470 11.20 -2.99 -14.15
CA MET A 470 11.58 -4.33 -14.63
C MET A 470 11.87 -5.27 -13.46
N GLU A 471 12.69 -4.83 -12.50
CA GLU A 471 13.03 -5.62 -11.31
C GLU A 471 11.79 -5.87 -10.45
N THR A 472 10.95 -4.86 -10.24
CA THR A 472 9.70 -5.00 -9.47
C THR A 472 8.77 -6.05 -10.06
N SER A 473 8.56 -6.05 -11.39
CA SER A 473 7.74 -7.06 -12.07
C SER A 473 8.38 -8.44 -12.10
N ARG A 474 9.71 -8.54 -12.15
CA ARG A 474 10.43 -9.83 -12.12
C ARG A 474 10.41 -10.47 -10.74
N ARG A 475 10.50 -9.64 -9.69
CA ARG A 475 10.45 -10.06 -8.29
C ARG A 475 9.08 -10.65 -7.93
N ASN A 476 8.01 -10.04 -8.39
CA ASN A 476 6.66 -10.52 -8.16
C ASN A 476 5.84 -10.49 -9.45
N ILE A 477 5.54 -11.68 -9.97
CA ILE A 477 4.76 -11.87 -11.20
C ILE A 477 3.34 -11.26 -11.11
N ASN A 478 2.83 -11.04 -9.91
CA ASN A 478 1.55 -10.36 -9.71
C ASN A 478 1.62 -8.85 -10.00
N TYR A 479 2.82 -8.24 -9.96
CA TYR A 479 3.03 -6.83 -10.28
C TYR A 479 3.17 -6.64 -11.79
N ILE A 480 2.09 -6.94 -12.51
CA ILE A 480 1.97 -6.72 -13.96
C ILE A 480 2.26 -5.25 -14.25
N ASN A 481 3.20 -4.98 -15.16
CA ASN A 481 3.65 -3.63 -15.52
C ASN A 481 4.09 -2.77 -14.30
N SER A 482 4.70 -3.41 -13.30
CA SER A 482 5.12 -2.84 -12.02
C SER A 482 3.96 -2.32 -11.16
N SER A 483 2.73 -2.77 -11.40
CA SER A 483 1.56 -2.35 -10.63
C SER A 483 1.52 -2.98 -9.24
N VAL A 484 2.07 -2.30 -8.24
CA VAL A 484 2.04 -2.75 -6.82
C VAL A 484 0.63 -2.79 -6.23
N SER A 485 -0.28 -1.97 -6.78
CA SER A 485 -1.70 -2.00 -6.42
C SER A 485 -2.47 -3.13 -7.13
N VAL A 486 -1.84 -3.84 -8.07
CA VAL A 486 -2.44 -4.93 -8.87
C VAL A 486 -3.74 -4.50 -9.55
N GLY A 487 -3.67 -3.35 -10.23
CA GLY A 487 -4.78 -2.69 -10.89
C GLY A 487 -4.90 -1.24 -10.44
N ALA A 488 -5.06 -0.32 -11.39
CA ALA A 488 -5.11 1.12 -11.15
C ALA A 488 -6.23 1.50 -10.17
N MET A 489 -5.94 2.44 -9.26
CA MET A 489 -6.86 2.90 -8.22
C MET A 489 -7.69 4.10 -8.71
N ILE A 490 -8.29 3.98 -9.89
CA ILE A 490 -9.20 4.99 -10.46
C ILE A 490 -10.66 4.60 -10.21
N PRO A 491 -11.63 5.54 -10.22
CA PRO A 491 -13.04 5.25 -9.94
C PRO A 491 -13.62 4.05 -10.69
N SER A 492 -13.24 3.86 -11.97
CA SER A 492 -13.71 2.74 -12.79
C SER A 492 -13.16 1.37 -12.38
N GLN A 493 -12.21 1.28 -11.44
CA GLN A 493 -11.58 0.05 -10.95
C GLN A 493 -11.43 0.04 -9.41
N MET A 494 -12.35 0.73 -8.72
CA MET A 494 -12.42 0.81 -7.26
C MET A 494 -13.80 0.37 -6.75
N GLY A 495 -13.88 -0.03 -5.48
CA GLY A 495 -15.14 -0.44 -4.86
C GLY A 495 -15.81 -1.59 -5.59
N ARG A 496 -17.12 -1.44 -5.86
CA ARG A 496 -17.94 -2.40 -6.60
C ARG A 496 -17.52 -2.62 -8.06
N PHE A 497 -16.63 -1.79 -8.59
CA PHE A 497 -16.06 -1.97 -9.93
C PHE A 497 -14.72 -2.71 -9.89
N ARG A 498 -14.21 -3.06 -8.71
CA ARG A 498 -12.90 -3.72 -8.55
C ARG A 498 -13.05 -5.21 -8.29
N PRO A 499 -12.43 -6.10 -9.07
CA PRO A 499 -11.65 -5.79 -10.28
C PRO A 499 -12.50 -5.45 -11.51
N ILE A 500 -13.69 -6.05 -11.55
CA ILE A 500 -14.81 -5.76 -12.45
C ILE A 500 -16.10 -6.08 -11.68
N PRO A 501 -17.27 -5.53 -12.07
CA PRO A 501 -18.52 -5.75 -11.34
C PRO A 501 -18.85 -7.22 -11.05
N GLU A 502 -18.63 -8.10 -12.03
CA GLU A 502 -18.92 -9.53 -11.96
C GLU A 502 -18.11 -10.28 -10.90
N LEU A 503 -16.93 -9.75 -10.52
CA LEU A 503 -15.98 -10.39 -9.61
C LEU A 503 -15.77 -9.56 -8.32
N SER A 504 -16.53 -8.47 -8.15
CA SER A 504 -16.35 -7.51 -7.06
C SER A 504 -16.68 -8.07 -5.67
N GLN A 505 -17.41 -9.18 -5.61
CA GLN A 505 -17.85 -9.84 -4.38
C GLN A 505 -16.92 -10.97 -3.92
N TYR A 506 -15.63 -10.93 -4.29
CA TYR A 506 -14.60 -11.93 -3.90
C TYR A 506 -14.89 -13.37 -4.36
N GLN A 507 -15.94 -13.58 -5.17
CA GLN A 507 -16.33 -14.87 -5.73
C GLN A 507 -16.03 -14.89 -7.24
N THR A 508 -15.73 -16.07 -7.74
CA THR A 508 -15.55 -16.29 -9.18
C THR A 508 -16.74 -17.05 -9.78
N PRO A 509 -16.89 -17.11 -11.12
CA PRO A 509 -17.87 -17.97 -11.77
C PRO A 509 -17.62 -19.47 -11.53
N VAL A 510 -16.43 -19.85 -11.06
CA VAL A 510 -16.12 -21.21 -10.64
C VAL A 510 -16.54 -21.38 -9.18
N ASP A 511 -17.41 -22.36 -8.95
CA ASP A 511 -17.88 -22.69 -7.61
C ASP A 511 -16.70 -23.07 -6.70
N ASN A 512 -16.78 -22.65 -5.44
CA ASN A 512 -15.75 -22.89 -4.41
C ASN A 512 -14.37 -22.30 -4.74
N LEU A 513 -14.29 -21.27 -5.58
CA LEU A 513 -13.09 -20.47 -5.80
C LEU A 513 -13.34 -19.01 -5.42
N PHE A 514 -12.49 -18.49 -4.53
CA PHE A 514 -12.55 -17.12 -4.01
C PHE A 514 -11.28 -16.33 -4.37
N LEU A 515 -11.41 -15.01 -4.40
CA LEU A 515 -10.32 -14.06 -4.63
C LEU A 515 -10.07 -13.27 -3.35
N CYS A 516 -8.81 -13.00 -3.01
CA CYS A 516 -8.45 -12.18 -1.86
C CYS A 516 -7.28 -11.21 -2.09
N SER A 517 -6.72 -11.17 -3.30
CA SER A 517 -5.56 -10.35 -3.63
C SER A 517 -5.87 -8.85 -3.70
N ALA A 518 -4.84 -8.02 -3.86
CA ALA A 518 -5.01 -6.58 -4.09
C ALA A 518 -5.81 -6.26 -5.37
N THR A 519 -6.07 -7.25 -6.23
CA THR A 519 -6.96 -7.13 -7.39
C THR A 519 -8.42 -6.92 -7.00
N THR A 520 -8.84 -7.32 -5.79
CA THR A 520 -10.18 -7.06 -5.27
C THR A 520 -10.25 -5.73 -4.51
N HIS A 521 -11.47 -5.28 -4.21
CA HIS A 521 -11.70 -4.22 -3.21
C HIS A 521 -10.88 -4.51 -1.94
N VAL A 522 -10.16 -3.56 -1.34
CA VAL A 522 -10.08 -2.10 -1.56
C VAL A 522 -8.96 -1.65 -2.48
N GLY A 523 -8.20 -2.58 -3.06
CA GLY A 523 -7.02 -2.29 -3.87
C GLY A 523 -5.70 -2.39 -3.13
N GLY A 524 -4.74 -1.56 -3.54
CA GLY A 524 -3.37 -1.58 -3.03
C GLY A 524 -3.24 -1.19 -1.56
N GLY A 525 -2.09 -1.54 -0.98
CA GLY A 525 -1.72 -1.20 0.39
C GLY A 525 -1.70 -2.41 1.32
N ILE A 526 -0.70 -2.48 2.20
CA ILE A 526 -0.54 -3.57 3.16
C ILE A 526 -1.38 -3.29 4.42
N ARG A 527 -2.70 -3.40 4.25
CA ARG A 527 -3.69 -3.28 5.35
C ARG A 527 -4.47 -4.56 5.59
N GLY A 528 -4.36 -5.56 4.71
CA GLY A 528 -5.03 -6.85 4.91
C GLY A 528 -6.55 -6.84 4.70
N SER A 529 -7.11 -5.71 4.23
CA SER A 529 -8.55 -5.50 4.04
C SER A 529 -9.15 -6.42 2.98
N CYS A 530 -8.45 -6.65 1.86
CA CYS A 530 -8.92 -7.58 0.82
C CYS A 530 -9.07 -8.99 1.38
N GLY A 531 -8.07 -9.44 2.16
CA GLY A 531 -8.13 -10.72 2.85
C GLY A 531 -9.27 -10.78 3.87
N TYR A 532 -9.40 -9.76 4.71
CA TYR A 532 -10.44 -9.72 5.74
C TYR A 532 -11.86 -9.77 5.15
N ASN A 533 -12.10 -9.01 4.07
CA ASN A 533 -13.38 -9.01 3.36
C ASN A 533 -13.65 -10.35 2.66
N CYS A 534 -12.64 -10.97 2.06
CA CYS A 534 -12.77 -12.31 1.49
C CYS A 534 -13.19 -13.33 2.57
N TYR A 535 -12.54 -13.28 3.74
CA TYR A 535 -12.90 -14.12 4.88
C TYR A 535 -14.35 -13.91 5.31
N LYS A 536 -14.86 -12.67 5.35
CA LYS A 536 -16.26 -12.38 5.67
C LYS A 536 -17.23 -13.09 4.73
N ILE A 537 -16.99 -13.00 3.42
CA ILE A 537 -17.80 -13.68 2.40
C ILE A 537 -17.77 -15.20 2.58
N ILE A 538 -16.60 -15.77 2.86
CA ILE A 538 -16.45 -17.21 3.08
C ILE A 538 -17.17 -17.62 4.38
N ALA A 539 -17.00 -16.86 5.46
CA ALA A 539 -17.59 -17.14 6.75
C ALA A 539 -19.12 -17.08 6.70
N ASP A 540 -19.70 -16.11 5.99
CA ASP A 540 -21.15 -16.05 5.76
C ASP A 540 -21.64 -17.25 4.93
N LYS A 541 -20.92 -17.62 3.87
CA LYS A 541 -21.31 -18.72 2.99
C LYS A 541 -21.24 -20.10 3.65
N TYR A 542 -20.24 -20.34 4.49
CA TYR A 542 -20.00 -21.65 5.13
C TYR A 542 -20.37 -21.69 6.62
N GLY A 543 -20.97 -20.63 7.16
CA GLY A 543 -21.36 -20.54 8.57
C GLY A 543 -20.17 -20.65 9.53
N LEU A 544 -19.04 -20.01 9.19
CA LEU A 544 -17.85 -20.01 10.03
C LEU A 544 -17.95 -18.98 11.15
N LYS A 545 -17.02 -19.03 12.09
CA LYS A 545 -16.85 -18.03 13.14
C LYS A 545 -16.79 -16.61 12.53
N LYS A 546 -17.45 -15.64 13.14
CA LYS A 546 -17.48 -14.25 12.67
C LYS A 546 -16.80 -13.32 13.66
N HIS A 547 -15.50 -13.08 13.48
CA HIS A 547 -14.68 -12.32 14.42
C HIS A 547 -15.20 -10.90 14.66
N TRP A 548 -15.74 -10.24 13.64
CA TRP A 548 -16.31 -8.90 13.78
C TRP A 548 -17.53 -8.87 14.71
N GLU A 549 -18.45 -9.82 14.58
CA GLU A 549 -19.63 -9.92 15.46
C GLU A 549 -19.22 -10.20 16.91
N LEU A 550 -18.25 -11.10 17.12
CA LEU A 550 -17.73 -11.41 18.46
C LEU A 550 -17.05 -10.21 19.13
N LYS A 551 -16.49 -9.30 18.34
CA LYS A 551 -15.81 -8.08 18.81
C LYS A 551 -16.72 -6.85 18.78
N GLY A 552 -17.98 -6.98 18.37
CA GLY A 552 -18.93 -5.87 18.26
C GLY A 552 -18.53 -4.81 17.23
N ARG A 553 -17.75 -5.17 16.20
CA ARG A 553 -17.35 -4.26 15.13
C ARG A 553 -18.44 -4.20 14.05
N SER A 554 -18.70 -3.01 13.52
CA SER A 554 -19.60 -2.82 12.36
C SER A 554 -19.02 -3.35 11.05
N TYR A 555 -17.75 -3.76 11.08
CA TYR A 555 -16.95 -4.25 9.96
C TYR A 555 -16.18 -5.50 10.38
#